data_AF-A0A1Y1QWN1-F1
#
_entry.id   AF-A0A1Y1QWN1-F1
#
_cell.length_a   1.000
_cell.length_b   1.000
_cell.length_c   1.000
_cell.angle_alpha   90.00
_cell.angle_beta   90.00
_cell.angle_gamma   90.00
#
_symmetry.space_group_name_H-M   'P 1'
#
loop_
_entity.id
_entity.type
_entity.pdbx_description
1 polymer ?
#
loop_
_entity_poly.entity_id
_entity_poly.type
_entity_poly.pdbx_seq_one_letter_code
_entity_poly.pdbx_strand_id
1 'polypeptide(L)'
;MHDIDRIRLESQFENEQYMTNSLQSEQFDYGETSYFNGEYESVFNESQEMELASDLLEVMNEAELDRFLSDFIRKASKAVGGFIKSPAGTAIGGLLKNVAKQALPRIGSAVGRHFGGEAGAQLGDQLATNASGLFGLELEGLSDEDREFEVARQFVRFAGDAAKNLALAAPRQNLQNTVRDAVVTAAQQYAPGLLQPKKPSVPMPTPPINPDLGNSGRWLRRGNKIILYGM
;
A
#
# COMPACT_ATOMS: atom_id res chain seq x y z
N MET A 1 -55.27 -66.62 -8.81
CA MET A 1 -55.49 -65.82 -10.03
C MET A 1 -55.91 -64.43 -9.54
N HIS A 2 -55.13 -63.37 -9.65
CA HIS A 2 -54.33 -62.95 -10.80
C HIS A 2 -53.02 -62.25 -10.39
N ASP A 3 -52.11 -62.35 -11.34
CA ASP A 3 -50.82 -61.70 -11.47
C ASP A 3 -50.89 -60.18 -11.34
N ILE A 4 -49.89 -59.60 -10.68
CA ILE A 4 -49.50 -58.20 -10.87
C ILE A 4 -48.06 -58.22 -11.36
N ASP A 5 -47.92 -58.46 -12.66
CA ASP A 5 -46.73 -58.17 -13.41
C ASP A 5 -46.60 -56.63 -13.57
N ARG A 6 -45.42 -56.12 -13.18
CA ARG A 6 -44.59 -55.27 -14.04
C ARG A 6 -45.16 -53.91 -14.48
N ILE A 7 -44.94 -52.86 -13.67
CA ILE A 7 -44.63 -51.44 -14.01
C ILE A 7 -43.95 -50.88 -12.73
N ARG A 8 -42.74 -50.32 -12.64
CA ARG A 8 -41.93 -49.47 -13.52
C ARG A 8 -40.47 -49.54 -13.04
N LEU A 9 -39.55 -50.08 -13.83
CA LEU A 9 -38.11 -49.98 -13.62
C LEU A 9 -37.57 -48.68 -14.27
N GLU A 10 -38.28 -47.56 -14.08
CA GLU A 10 -37.87 -46.23 -14.58
C GLU A 10 -37.68 -45.23 -13.42
N SER A 11 -38.27 -45.48 -12.24
CA SER A 11 -38.18 -44.54 -11.11
C SER A 11 -36.85 -44.56 -10.37
N GLN A 12 -36.04 -45.62 -10.50
CA GLN A 12 -34.71 -45.68 -9.89
C GLN A 12 -33.66 -44.96 -10.74
N PHE A 13 -33.72 -45.09 -12.07
CA PHE A 13 -32.82 -44.36 -12.98
C PHE A 13 -33.03 -42.85 -12.95
N GLU A 14 -34.28 -42.37 -12.86
CA GLU A 14 -34.53 -40.92 -12.69
C GLU A 14 -34.03 -40.41 -11.32
N ASN A 15 -34.22 -41.17 -10.23
CA ASN A 15 -33.75 -40.75 -8.90
C ASN A 15 -32.21 -40.70 -8.80
N GLU A 16 -31.51 -41.63 -9.45
CA GLU A 16 -30.03 -41.62 -9.49
C GLU A 16 -29.48 -40.49 -10.38
N GLN A 17 -30.21 -40.09 -11.42
CA GLN A 17 -29.84 -38.95 -12.27
C GLN A 17 -30.04 -37.61 -11.56
N TYR A 18 -31.09 -37.48 -10.73
CA TYR A 18 -31.29 -36.30 -9.88
C TYR A 18 -30.26 -36.22 -8.74
N MET A 19 -29.81 -37.36 -8.18
CA MET A 19 -28.71 -37.36 -7.19
C MET A 19 -27.33 -37.08 -7.81
N THR A 20 -27.07 -37.53 -9.04
CA THR A 20 -25.84 -37.19 -9.78
C THR A 20 -25.78 -35.70 -10.12
N ASN A 21 -26.89 -35.09 -10.54
CA ASN A 21 -26.91 -33.67 -10.86
C ASN A 21 -26.85 -32.76 -9.62
N SER A 22 -27.41 -33.18 -8.48
CA SER A 22 -27.30 -32.39 -7.23
C SER A 22 -25.90 -32.38 -6.63
N LEU A 23 -25.05 -33.37 -6.94
CA LEU A 23 -23.64 -33.39 -6.53
C LEU A 23 -22.73 -32.61 -7.49
N GLN A 24 -23.19 -32.35 -8.72
CA GLN A 24 -22.44 -31.59 -9.71
C GLN A 24 -22.75 -30.08 -9.65
N SER A 25 -23.92 -29.68 -9.12
CA SER A 25 -24.31 -28.26 -8.98
C SER A 25 -23.87 -27.59 -7.67
N GLU A 26 -23.23 -28.32 -6.74
CA GLU A 26 -22.67 -27.78 -5.49
C GLU A 26 -21.13 -27.71 -5.50
N GLN A 27 -20.48 -27.71 -6.67
CA GLN A 27 -19.03 -27.48 -6.78
C GLN A 27 -18.68 -26.21 -7.58
N PHE A 28 -19.44 -25.15 -7.32
CA PHE A 28 -18.98 -23.77 -7.53
C PHE A 28 -19.20 -22.96 -6.25
N ASP A 29 -18.82 -23.55 -5.11
CA ASP A 29 -18.43 -22.77 -3.95
C ASP A 29 -17.01 -22.25 -4.21
N TYR A 30 -16.92 -21.12 -4.93
CA TYR A 30 -15.71 -20.29 -5.00
C TYR A 30 -15.56 -19.48 -3.69
N GLY A 31 -15.97 -20.06 -2.56
CA GLY A 31 -15.55 -19.70 -1.23
C GLY A 31 -14.37 -20.58 -0.88
N GLU A 32 -13.19 -20.20 -1.39
CA GLU A 32 -11.90 -20.59 -0.84
C GLU A 32 -11.99 -20.42 0.68
N THR A 33 -12.34 -21.50 1.38
CA THR A 33 -12.30 -21.55 2.83
C THR A 33 -10.81 -21.64 3.13
N SER A 34 -10.17 -20.46 3.17
CA SER A 34 -8.79 -20.28 3.57
C SER A 34 -8.61 -21.00 4.90
N TYR A 35 -8.01 -22.18 4.82
CA TYR A 35 -7.55 -22.92 5.97
C TYR A 35 -6.48 -22.05 6.61
N PHE A 36 -6.86 -21.32 7.66
CA PHE A 36 -5.96 -20.56 8.52
C PHE A 36 -4.85 -21.51 9.04
N ASN A 37 -3.76 -21.58 8.27
CA ASN A 37 -2.55 -22.30 8.62
C ASN A 37 -1.44 -21.26 8.75
N GLY A 38 -0.82 -21.21 9.92
CA GLY A 38 -0.03 -20.08 10.40
C GLY A 38 1.37 -19.97 9.80
N GLU A 39 1.47 -19.67 8.51
CA GLU A 39 2.69 -19.17 7.86
C GLU A 39 2.31 -18.07 6.85
N TYR A 40 2.50 -16.81 7.24
CA TYR A 40 2.45 -15.60 6.37
C TYR A 40 1.32 -15.53 5.33
N GLU A 41 0.08 -15.83 5.73
CA GLU A 41 -1.06 -15.73 4.83
C GLU A 41 -1.36 -14.26 4.47
N SER A 42 -1.09 -13.89 3.21
CA SER A 42 -1.45 -12.58 2.64
C SER A 42 -2.97 -12.40 2.72
N VAL A 43 -3.42 -11.15 2.89
CA VAL A 43 -4.87 -10.83 2.95
C VAL A 43 -5.59 -11.14 1.65
N PHE A 44 -4.86 -11.05 0.55
CA PHE A 44 -5.35 -11.27 -0.80
C PHE A 44 -4.50 -12.36 -1.44
N ASN A 45 -5.14 -13.23 -2.23
CA ASN A 45 -4.38 -14.14 -3.08
C ASN A 45 -3.72 -13.38 -4.24
N GLU A 46 -2.81 -14.03 -4.97
CA GLU A 46 -2.00 -13.36 -6.00
C GLU A 46 -2.85 -12.68 -7.08
N SER A 47 -3.94 -13.31 -7.53
CA SER A 47 -4.80 -12.72 -8.57
C SER A 47 -5.54 -11.47 -8.07
N GLN A 48 -6.02 -11.50 -6.83
CA GLN A 48 -6.62 -10.33 -6.19
C GLN A 48 -5.61 -9.19 -5.98
N GLU A 49 -4.35 -9.50 -5.64
CA GLU A 49 -3.30 -8.49 -5.52
C GLU A 49 -3.04 -7.81 -6.88
N MET A 50 -3.00 -8.57 -7.96
CA MET A 50 -2.80 -8.05 -9.32
C MET A 50 -3.98 -7.19 -9.80
N GLU A 51 -5.22 -7.63 -9.51
CA GLU A 51 -6.43 -6.86 -9.79
C GLU A 51 -6.40 -5.50 -9.07
N LEU A 52 -6.21 -5.51 -7.75
CA LEU A 52 -6.18 -4.30 -6.93
C LEU A 52 -5.03 -3.36 -7.31
N ALA A 53 -3.88 -3.90 -7.74
CA ALA A 53 -2.77 -3.10 -8.24
C ALA A 53 -3.14 -2.41 -9.56
N SER A 54 -3.82 -3.13 -10.46
CA SER A 54 -4.31 -2.58 -11.72
C SER A 54 -5.34 -1.48 -11.48
N ASP A 55 -6.33 -1.72 -10.63
CA ASP A 55 -7.34 -0.75 -10.22
C ASP A 55 -6.70 0.52 -9.62
N LEU A 56 -5.65 0.35 -8.82
CA LEU A 56 -4.93 1.47 -8.22
C LEU A 56 -4.20 2.32 -9.27
N LEU A 57 -3.66 1.70 -10.33
CA LEU A 57 -3.03 2.44 -11.43
C LEU A 57 -4.04 3.20 -12.30
N GLU A 58 -5.30 2.77 -12.31
CA GLU A 58 -6.39 3.49 -12.99
C GLU A 58 -6.87 4.73 -12.22
N VAL A 59 -6.51 4.87 -10.94
CA VAL A 59 -6.87 6.05 -10.14
C VAL A 59 -6.15 7.30 -10.66
N MET A 60 -6.91 8.28 -11.13
CA MET A 60 -6.36 9.48 -11.76
C MET A 60 -6.28 10.70 -10.83
N ASN A 61 -7.01 10.67 -9.72
CA ASN A 61 -7.10 11.81 -8.80
C ASN A 61 -7.34 11.40 -7.34
N GLU A 62 -7.23 12.38 -6.45
CA GLU A 62 -7.33 12.16 -5.01
C GLU A 62 -8.73 11.69 -4.55
N ALA A 63 -9.80 12.10 -5.25
CA ALA A 63 -11.16 11.67 -4.91
C ALA A 63 -11.40 10.21 -5.29
N GLU A 64 -10.84 9.76 -6.42
CA GLU A 64 -10.82 8.34 -6.81
C GLU A 64 -9.95 7.52 -5.86
N LEU A 65 -8.80 8.05 -5.42
CA LEU A 65 -7.96 7.38 -4.42
C LEU A 65 -8.73 7.16 -3.11
N ASP A 66 -9.48 8.15 -2.64
CA ASP A 66 -10.28 8.02 -1.42
C ASP A 66 -11.36 6.93 -1.55
N ARG A 67 -12.00 6.82 -2.72
CA ARG A 67 -12.98 5.77 -3.02
C ARG A 67 -12.31 4.40 -3.07
N PHE A 68 -11.22 4.28 -3.83
CA PHE A 68 -10.42 3.06 -3.90
C PHE A 68 -10.01 2.58 -2.50
N LEU A 69 -9.44 3.46 -1.67
CA LEU A 69 -9.01 3.09 -0.32
C LEU A 69 -10.17 2.69 0.59
N SER A 70 -11.31 3.36 0.51
CA SER A 70 -12.53 2.97 1.24
C SER A 70 -12.95 1.54 0.91
N ASP A 71 -12.96 1.22 -0.39
CA ASP A 71 -13.44 -0.05 -0.91
C ASP A 71 -12.44 -1.18 -0.62
N PHE A 72 -11.17 -0.86 -0.78
CA PHE A 72 -10.03 -1.69 -0.41
C PHE A 72 -10.05 -2.08 1.08
N ILE A 73 -10.15 -1.11 2.00
CA ILE A 73 -10.16 -1.36 3.45
C ILE A 73 -11.35 -2.26 3.83
N ARG A 74 -12.50 -2.07 3.17
CA ARG A 74 -13.67 -2.90 3.36
C ARG A 74 -13.47 -4.32 2.82
N LYS A 75 -12.83 -4.50 1.66
CA LYS A 75 -12.47 -5.81 1.11
C LYS A 75 -11.49 -6.54 2.04
N ALA A 76 -10.42 -5.86 2.46
CA ALA A 76 -9.38 -6.40 3.34
C ALA A 76 -9.93 -6.83 4.72
N SER A 77 -10.74 -5.97 5.36
CA SER A 77 -11.34 -6.31 6.66
C SER A 77 -12.30 -7.50 6.58
N LYS A 78 -13.11 -7.59 5.51
CA LYS A 78 -13.98 -8.74 5.27
C LYS A 78 -13.21 -10.03 5.03
N ALA A 79 -12.11 -9.98 4.28
CA ALA A 79 -11.28 -11.15 3.98
C ALA A 79 -10.76 -11.84 5.25
N VAL A 80 -10.49 -11.07 6.31
CA VAL A 80 -10.02 -11.59 7.61
C VAL A 80 -11.16 -11.82 8.62
N GLY A 81 -12.42 -11.80 8.18
CA GLY A 81 -13.60 -11.94 9.05
C GLY A 81 -13.81 -10.79 10.03
N GLY A 82 -13.13 -9.65 9.81
CA GLY A 82 -13.14 -8.50 10.68
C GLY A 82 -14.00 -7.34 10.17
N PHE A 83 -14.08 -6.28 10.97
CA PHE A 83 -14.71 -5.03 10.57
C PHE A 83 -13.98 -3.84 11.17
N ILE A 84 -13.60 -2.88 10.32
CA ILE A 84 -12.98 -1.63 10.76
C ILE A 84 -14.07 -0.56 10.88
N LYS A 85 -14.29 -0.10 12.12
CA LYS A 85 -15.25 0.99 12.39
C LYS A 85 -14.80 2.30 11.72
N SER A 86 -15.76 3.14 11.34
CA SER A 86 -15.51 4.38 10.60
C SER A 86 -14.38 5.25 11.17
N PRO A 87 -14.28 5.56 12.48
CA PRO A 87 -13.16 6.36 12.99
C PRO A 87 -11.78 5.73 12.75
N ALA A 88 -11.69 4.40 12.89
CA ALA A 88 -10.46 3.64 12.63
C ALA A 88 -10.17 3.57 11.12
N GLY A 89 -11.20 3.38 10.30
CA GLY A 89 -11.14 3.32 8.84
C GLY A 89 -10.68 4.64 8.23
N THR A 90 -11.20 5.76 8.72
CA THR A 90 -10.75 7.10 8.31
C THR A 90 -9.31 7.36 8.72
N ALA A 91 -8.91 6.95 9.93
CA ALA A 91 -7.55 7.14 10.41
C ALA A 91 -6.53 6.34 9.58
N ILE A 92 -6.77 5.05 9.36
CA ILE A 92 -5.88 4.22 8.53
C ILE A 92 -5.92 4.66 7.06
N GLY A 93 -7.11 4.99 6.53
CA GLY A 93 -7.26 5.49 5.17
C GLY A 93 -6.45 6.75 4.91
N GLY A 94 -6.43 7.70 5.85
CA GLY A 94 -5.60 8.90 5.76
C GLY A 94 -4.10 8.60 5.73
N LEU A 95 -3.63 7.62 6.50
CA LEU A 95 -2.22 7.19 6.47
C LEU A 95 -1.87 6.51 5.14
N LEU A 96 -2.70 5.56 4.70
CA LEU A 96 -2.50 4.85 3.43
C LEU A 96 -2.54 5.79 2.24
N LYS A 97 -3.42 6.79 2.26
CA LYS A 97 -3.50 7.86 1.26
C LYS A 97 -2.18 8.63 1.15
N ASN A 98 -1.57 8.99 2.27
CA ASN A 98 -0.29 9.70 2.26
C ASN A 98 0.83 8.85 1.66
N VAL A 99 0.87 7.54 2.00
CA VAL A 99 1.84 6.61 1.42
C VAL A 99 1.59 6.45 -0.09
N ALA A 100 0.34 6.26 -0.51
CA ALA A 100 -0.03 6.15 -1.93
C ALA A 100 0.39 7.39 -2.73
N LYS A 101 0.17 8.61 -2.19
CA LYS A 101 0.59 9.85 -2.85
C LYS A 101 2.11 10.00 -3.00
N GLN A 102 2.88 9.40 -2.09
CA GLN A 102 4.35 9.38 -2.16
C GLN A 102 4.85 8.29 -3.12
N ALA A 103 4.16 7.15 -3.14
CA ALA A 103 4.50 5.99 -3.95
C ALA A 103 4.08 6.11 -5.42
N LEU A 104 2.95 6.78 -5.69
CA LEU A 104 2.29 6.85 -7.00
C LEU A 104 2.12 8.32 -7.41
N PRO A 105 3.15 8.94 -8.01
CA PRO A 105 3.16 10.35 -8.34
C PRO A 105 2.05 10.78 -9.30
N ARG A 106 1.54 9.87 -10.14
CA ARG A 106 0.40 10.14 -11.04
C ARG A 106 -0.80 10.68 -10.27
N ILE A 107 -1.10 10.11 -9.10
CA ILE A 107 -2.21 10.49 -8.21
C ILE A 107 -1.91 11.81 -7.44
N GLY A 108 -0.64 12.08 -7.15
CA GLY A 108 -0.19 13.31 -6.48
C GLY A 108 0.09 14.51 -7.41
N SER A 109 0.16 14.29 -8.72
CA SER A 109 0.63 15.28 -9.72
C SER A 109 -0.39 16.33 -10.16
N ALA A 110 -1.58 16.36 -9.54
CA ALA A 110 -2.61 17.37 -9.82
C ALA A 110 -2.20 18.82 -9.47
N VAL A 111 -0.97 19.06 -9.00
CA VAL A 111 -0.44 20.40 -8.68
C VAL A 111 0.52 20.97 -9.75
N GLY A 112 0.87 20.29 -10.85
CA GLY A 112 1.90 20.89 -11.74
C GLY A 112 2.16 20.35 -13.13
N ARG A 113 1.21 19.72 -13.83
CA ARG A 113 1.42 19.30 -15.23
C ARG A 113 1.30 20.43 -16.26
N HIS A 114 2.10 21.49 -16.11
CA HIS A 114 2.25 22.52 -17.17
C HIS A 114 3.70 22.83 -17.59
N PHE A 115 4.71 22.12 -17.07
CA PHE A 115 6.11 22.35 -17.47
C PHE A 115 6.85 21.03 -17.70
N GLY A 116 6.60 20.41 -18.85
CA GLY A 116 7.37 19.27 -19.37
C GLY A 116 8.60 19.75 -20.15
N GLY A 117 9.75 19.81 -19.48
CA GLY A 117 11.10 19.94 -20.05
C GLY A 117 12.07 19.02 -19.29
N GLU A 118 13.40 19.18 -19.45
CA GLU A 118 14.43 18.36 -18.74
C GLU A 118 14.23 18.29 -17.20
N ALA A 119 13.58 19.28 -16.60
CA ALA A 119 13.19 19.28 -15.19
C ALA A 119 12.13 18.21 -14.83
N GLY A 120 11.29 17.79 -15.78
CA GLY A 120 10.29 16.73 -15.61
C GLY A 120 10.93 15.33 -15.59
N ALA A 121 12.01 15.12 -16.32
CA ALA A 121 12.78 13.87 -16.32
C ALA A 121 13.56 13.71 -15.00
N GLN A 122 14.17 14.78 -14.49
CA GLN A 122 14.88 14.77 -13.20
C GLN A 122 13.95 14.60 -11.99
N LEU A 123 12.69 15.08 -12.09
CA LEU A 123 11.65 14.72 -11.14
C LEU A 123 11.37 13.21 -11.21
N GLY A 124 11.21 12.63 -12.40
CA GLY A 124 11.05 11.19 -12.60
C GLY A 124 12.08 10.31 -11.88
N ASP A 125 13.37 10.66 -11.98
CA ASP A 125 14.48 9.89 -11.36
C ASP A 125 14.50 9.98 -9.82
N GLN A 126 14.20 11.16 -9.25
CA GLN A 126 14.04 11.32 -7.80
C GLN A 126 12.77 10.64 -7.27
N LEU A 127 11.74 10.48 -8.12
CA LEU A 127 10.46 9.87 -7.79
C LEU A 127 10.53 8.33 -7.78
N ALA A 128 11.22 7.72 -8.75
CA ALA A 128 11.46 6.28 -8.79
C ALA A 128 12.31 5.82 -7.58
N THR A 129 13.30 6.63 -7.21
CA THR A 129 14.17 6.39 -6.04
C THR A 129 13.40 6.46 -4.71
N ASN A 130 12.31 7.24 -4.65
CA ASN A 130 11.48 7.33 -3.45
C ASN A 130 10.58 6.10 -3.29
N ALA A 131 9.88 5.65 -4.33
CA ALA A 131 9.01 4.46 -4.20
C ALA A 131 9.82 3.18 -3.94
N SER A 132 10.92 2.97 -4.68
CA SER A 132 11.83 1.84 -4.44
C SER A 132 12.42 1.87 -3.04
N GLY A 133 12.85 3.05 -2.56
CA GLY A 133 13.38 3.23 -1.22
C GLY A 133 12.34 2.99 -0.12
N LEU A 134 11.09 3.44 -0.31
CA LEU A 134 9.99 3.24 0.63
C LEU A 134 9.66 1.76 0.81
N PHE A 135 9.59 1.03 -0.31
CA PHE A 135 9.18 -0.37 -0.34
C PHE A 135 10.34 -1.39 -0.32
N GLY A 136 11.58 -0.93 -0.42
CA GLY A 136 12.74 -1.81 -0.54
C GLY A 136 12.74 -2.62 -1.84
N LEU A 137 12.17 -2.08 -2.92
CA LEU A 137 12.07 -2.77 -4.21
C LEU A 137 13.31 -2.54 -5.08
N GLU A 138 13.77 -3.59 -5.73
CA GLU A 138 14.79 -3.51 -6.77
C GLU A 138 14.10 -3.30 -8.12
N LEU A 139 13.99 -2.03 -8.54
CA LEU A 139 13.29 -1.63 -9.76
C LEU A 139 14.23 -1.40 -10.94
N GLU A 140 15.53 -1.71 -10.79
CA GLU A 140 16.53 -1.53 -11.83
C GLU A 140 16.29 -2.50 -12.99
N GLY A 141 16.40 -2.02 -14.23
CA GLY A 141 16.26 -2.84 -15.44
C GLY A 141 14.81 -3.14 -15.86
N LEU A 142 13.81 -2.73 -15.08
CA LEU A 142 12.40 -2.83 -15.45
C LEU A 142 11.94 -1.65 -16.32
N SER A 143 10.93 -1.88 -17.17
CA SER A 143 10.24 -0.82 -17.91
C SER A 143 9.49 0.13 -16.96
N ASP A 144 9.15 1.33 -17.43
CA ASP A 144 8.45 2.32 -16.60
C ASP A 144 7.10 1.78 -16.11
N GLU A 145 6.38 1.08 -16.99
CA GLU A 145 5.11 0.43 -16.70
C GLU A 145 5.26 -0.69 -15.67
N ASP A 146 6.27 -1.56 -15.82
CA ASP A 146 6.51 -2.67 -14.89
C ASP A 146 6.91 -2.16 -13.50
N ARG A 147 7.72 -1.10 -13.43
CA ARG A 147 8.10 -0.48 -12.14
C ARG A 147 6.88 0.05 -11.40
N GLU A 148 5.98 0.72 -12.10
CA GLU A 148 4.75 1.25 -11.50
C GLU A 148 3.83 0.14 -11.01
N PHE A 149 3.70 -0.94 -11.77
CA PHE A 149 2.92 -2.10 -11.37
C PHE A 149 3.50 -2.78 -10.12
N GLU A 150 4.82 -3.00 -10.04
CA GLU A 150 5.46 -3.59 -8.87
C GLU A 150 5.29 -2.72 -7.62
N VAL A 151 5.41 -1.40 -7.76
CA VAL A 151 5.12 -0.45 -6.66
C VAL A 151 3.66 -0.53 -6.23
N ALA A 152 2.71 -0.55 -7.17
CA ALA A 152 1.28 -0.67 -6.86
C ALA A 152 0.95 -1.99 -6.16
N ARG A 153 1.50 -3.11 -6.64
CA ARG A 153 1.34 -4.44 -6.03
C ARG A 153 1.91 -4.49 -4.62
N GLN A 154 3.10 -3.93 -4.40
CA GLN A 154 3.70 -3.89 -3.07
C GLN A 154 2.93 -2.96 -2.11
N PHE A 155 2.39 -1.84 -2.62
CA PHE A 155 1.47 -1.01 -1.86
C PHE A 155 0.21 -1.77 -1.43
N VAL A 156 -0.39 -2.55 -2.34
CA VAL A 156 -1.57 -3.39 -2.04
C VAL A 156 -1.28 -4.38 -0.93
N ARG A 157 -0.13 -5.07 -0.96
CA ARG A 157 0.31 -5.98 0.10
C ARG A 157 0.46 -5.27 1.44
N PHE A 158 1.18 -4.15 1.44
CA PHE A 158 1.36 -3.29 2.61
C PHE A 158 0.03 -2.82 3.20
N ALA A 159 -0.85 -2.27 2.37
CA ALA A 159 -2.13 -1.72 2.80
C ALA A 159 -3.08 -2.83 3.29
N GLY A 160 -3.06 -3.99 2.64
CA GLY A 160 -3.85 -5.16 3.01
C GLY A 160 -3.47 -5.62 4.40
N ASP A 161 -2.17 -5.85 4.63
CA ASP A 161 -1.68 -6.29 5.93
C ASP A 161 -1.91 -5.25 7.04
N ALA A 162 -1.77 -3.95 6.74
CA ALA A 162 -2.11 -2.89 7.69
C ALA A 162 -3.60 -2.93 8.08
N ALA A 163 -4.49 -3.16 7.11
CA ALA A 163 -5.92 -3.31 7.38
C ALA A 163 -6.24 -4.59 8.16
N LYS A 164 -5.61 -5.73 7.84
CA LYS A 164 -5.70 -6.98 8.60
C LYS A 164 -5.27 -6.78 10.05
N ASN A 165 -4.08 -6.20 10.26
CA ASN A 165 -3.53 -5.93 11.58
C ASN A 165 -4.47 -5.05 12.41
N LEU A 166 -5.09 -4.04 11.78
CA LEU A 166 -6.07 -3.18 12.46
C LEU A 166 -7.39 -3.89 12.75
N ALA A 167 -7.90 -4.70 11.82
CA ALA A 167 -9.15 -5.42 11.98
C ALA A 167 -9.08 -6.48 13.09
N LEU A 168 -7.92 -7.10 13.26
CA LEU A 168 -7.65 -8.11 14.29
C LEU A 168 -7.17 -7.51 15.62
N ALA A 169 -6.88 -6.20 15.66
CA ALA A 169 -6.38 -5.56 16.86
C ALA A 169 -7.43 -5.53 17.99
N ALA A 170 -7.00 -5.87 19.20
CA ALA A 170 -7.82 -5.70 20.39
C ALA A 170 -8.17 -4.20 20.60
N PRO A 171 -9.41 -3.87 21.04
CA PRO A 171 -9.77 -2.49 21.36
C PRO A 171 -8.84 -1.93 22.45
N ARG A 172 -8.03 -0.93 22.12
CA ARG A 172 -7.20 -0.20 23.09
C ARG A 172 -7.84 1.13 23.46
N GLN A 173 -7.39 1.71 24.57
CA GLN A 173 -7.85 3.02 25.03
C GLN A 173 -7.57 4.15 24.03
N ASN A 174 -6.53 4.02 23.19
CA ASN A 174 -6.15 5.05 22.20
C ASN A 174 -6.18 4.50 20.77
N LEU A 175 -7.17 4.94 19.99
CA LEU A 175 -7.37 4.56 18.59
C LEU A 175 -6.16 4.88 17.71
N GLN A 176 -5.56 6.06 17.88
CA GLN A 176 -4.43 6.50 17.06
C GLN A 176 -3.22 5.58 17.21
N ASN A 177 -2.96 5.12 18.43
CA ASN A 177 -1.87 4.18 18.68
C ASN A 177 -2.14 2.81 18.05
N THR A 178 -3.38 2.29 18.13
CA THR A 178 -3.73 1.02 17.46
C THR A 178 -3.56 1.09 15.95
N VAL A 179 -4.00 2.20 15.33
CA VAL A 179 -3.86 2.41 13.89
C VAL A 179 -2.39 2.51 13.50
N ARG A 180 -1.60 3.29 14.24
CA ARG A 180 -0.15 3.41 13.99
C ARG A 180 0.57 2.08 14.10
N ASP A 181 0.29 1.31 15.15
CA ASP A 181 0.94 0.02 15.36
C ASP A 181 0.61 -0.95 14.21
N ALA A 182 -0.66 -0.99 13.77
CA ALA A 182 -1.06 -1.83 12.64
C ALA A 182 -0.32 -1.49 11.34
N VAL A 183 -0.14 -0.19 11.06
CA VAL A 183 0.60 0.30 9.89
C VAL A 183 2.10 0.04 10.02
N VAL A 184 2.67 0.22 11.21
CA VAL A 184 4.10 -0.03 11.48
C VAL A 184 4.43 -1.51 11.31
N THR A 185 3.59 -2.41 11.84
CA THR A 185 3.76 -3.86 11.66
C THR A 185 3.79 -4.23 10.17
N ALA A 186 2.84 -3.72 9.37
CA ALA A 186 2.83 -3.96 7.92
C ALA A 186 4.05 -3.35 7.21
N ALA A 187 4.50 -2.16 7.65
CA ALA A 187 5.65 -1.48 7.07
C ALA A 187 6.96 -2.26 7.31
N GLN A 188 7.11 -2.96 8.44
CA GLN A 188 8.31 -3.77 8.70
C GLN A 188 8.53 -4.83 7.63
N GLN A 189 7.45 -5.38 7.08
CA GLN A 189 7.50 -6.44 6.08
C GLN A 189 7.53 -5.88 4.65
N TYR A 190 6.62 -4.97 4.33
CA TYR A 190 6.38 -4.57 2.95
C TYR A 190 6.97 -3.21 2.57
N ALA A 191 7.23 -2.35 3.56
CA ALA A 191 7.66 -0.97 3.33
C ALA A 191 8.72 -0.50 4.35
N PRO A 192 9.88 -1.20 4.42
CA PRO A 192 10.89 -0.94 5.46
C PRO A 192 11.47 0.48 5.39
N GLY A 193 11.43 1.12 4.22
CA GLY A 193 11.87 2.51 4.04
C GLY A 193 10.99 3.53 4.78
N LEU A 194 9.70 3.24 5.00
CA LEU A 194 8.81 4.11 5.78
C LEU A 194 9.24 4.25 7.24
N LEU A 195 9.93 3.24 7.76
CA LEU A 195 10.40 3.19 9.15
C LEU A 195 11.76 3.85 9.33
N GLN A 196 12.47 4.13 8.23
CA GLN A 196 13.75 4.79 8.32
C GLN A 196 13.53 6.26 8.67
N PRO A 197 14.18 6.78 9.73
CA PRO A 197 14.12 8.21 10.00
C PRO A 197 14.65 8.92 8.76
N LYS A 198 13.87 9.87 8.23
CA LYS A 198 14.30 10.74 7.13
C LYS A 198 15.63 11.35 7.56
N LYS A 199 16.74 10.82 7.04
CA LYS A 199 18.06 11.42 7.28
C LYS A 199 17.89 12.88 6.86
N PRO A 200 18.16 13.87 7.75
CA PRO A 200 18.19 15.24 7.29
C PRO A 200 19.17 15.23 6.12
N SER A 201 18.68 15.60 4.93
CA SER A 201 19.54 15.91 3.81
C SER A 201 20.46 16.99 4.35
N VAL A 202 21.65 16.60 4.81
CA VAL A 202 22.72 17.54 5.12
C VAL A 202 22.83 18.32 3.83
N PRO A 203 22.49 19.62 3.79
CA PRO A 203 22.74 20.39 2.59
C PRO A 203 24.21 20.14 2.31
N MET A 204 24.52 19.58 1.15
CA MET A 204 25.88 19.51 0.65
C MET A 204 26.48 20.88 0.98
N PRO A 205 27.57 20.97 1.77
CA PRO A 205 28.18 22.26 2.00
C PRO A 205 28.43 22.80 0.61
N THR A 206 27.71 23.88 0.26
CA THR A 206 28.05 24.64 -0.94
C THR A 206 29.54 24.87 -0.80
N PRO A 207 30.37 24.48 -1.78
CA PRO A 207 31.77 24.90 -1.75
C PRO A 207 31.71 26.40 -1.52
N PRO A 208 32.42 26.95 -0.52
CA PRO A 208 32.30 28.35 -0.20
C PRO A 208 32.52 29.11 -1.49
N ILE A 209 31.46 29.76 -1.99
CA ILE A 209 31.61 30.84 -2.93
C ILE A 209 32.39 31.85 -2.12
N ASN A 210 33.71 31.92 -2.34
CA ASN A 210 34.55 32.92 -1.70
C ASN A 210 33.92 34.28 -1.99
N PRO A 211 33.28 34.95 -1.02
CA PRO A 211 32.88 36.33 -1.18
C PRO A 211 34.04 37.15 -0.63
N ASP A 212 35.24 36.91 -1.16
CA ASP A 212 36.40 37.70 -0.79
C ASP A 212 36.62 38.73 -1.88
N LEU A 213 35.89 39.84 -1.71
CA LEU A 213 36.31 41.19 -2.06
C LEU A 213 35.39 42.13 -1.26
N GLY A 214 35.57 42.13 0.06
CA GLY A 214 34.88 43.05 0.95
C GLY A 214 35.18 42.81 2.43
N ASN A 215 36.34 43.30 2.88
CA ASN A 215 36.75 43.52 4.27
C ASN A 215 35.80 42.98 5.36
N SER A 216 36.04 41.76 5.82
CA SER A 216 35.45 41.27 7.08
C SER A 216 36.55 41.02 8.11
N GLY A 217 36.73 41.99 9.00
CA GLY A 217 37.56 41.83 10.19
C GLY A 217 36.91 40.83 11.15
N ARG A 218 37.68 39.84 11.61
CA ARG A 218 37.22 38.84 12.57
C ARG A 218 37.32 39.42 13.98
N TRP A 219 36.20 39.61 14.66
CA TRP A 219 36.21 40.05 16.06
C TRP A 219 36.00 38.88 17.01
N LEU A 220 36.76 38.90 18.11
CA LEU A 220 36.66 37.94 19.20
C LEU A 220 36.43 38.69 20.52
N ARG A 221 35.42 38.27 21.28
CA ARG A 221 35.17 38.82 22.62
C ARG A 221 35.95 38.03 23.66
N ARG A 222 36.79 38.72 24.44
CA ARG A 222 37.49 38.15 25.61
C ARG A 222 37.14 38.95 26.85
N GLY A 223 36.25 38.41 27.68
CA GLY A 223 35.71 39.11 28.84
C GLY A 223 34.94 40.37 28.43
N ASN A 224 35.32 41.53 28.96
CA ASN A 224 34.71 42.82 28.63
C ASN A 224 35.35 43.54 27.43
N LYS A 225 36.29 42.91 26.70
CA LYS A 225 36.98 43.51 25.55
C LYS A 225 36.65 42.77 24.25
N ILE A 226 36.61 43.52 23.14
CA ILE A 226 36.51 43.00 21.79
C ILE A 226 37.86 43.21 21.10
N ILE A 227 38.41 42.14 20.52
CA ILE A 227 39.67 42.15 19.77
C ILE A 227 39.33 41.94 18.29
N LEU A 228 39.74 42.87 17.45
CA LEU A 228 39.53 42.84 16.00
C LEU A 228 40.81 42.32 15.31
N TYR A 229 40.67 41.32 14.44
CA TYR A 229 41.72 40.79 13.59
C TYR A 229 41.40 41.06 12.12
N GLY A 230 42.34 41.65 11.38
CA GLY A 230 42.17 42.03 9.98
C GLY A 230 41.51 43.40 9.84
N MET A 231 42.32 44.38 9.42
CA MET A 231 41.93 45.68 8.86
C MET A 231 42.56 45.81 7.49
#